data_AF-A0A3B3Q8J4-F1
#
_entry.id   AF-A0A3B3Q8J4-F1
#
_cell.length_a   1.000
_cell.length_b   1.000
_cell.length_c   1.000
_cell.angle_alpha   90.00
_cell.angle_beta   90.00
_cell.angle_gamma   90.00
#
_symmetry.space_group_name_H-M   'P 1'
#
loop_
_entity.id
_entity.type
_entity.pdbx_description
1 polymer ?
#
loop_
_entity_poly.entity_id
_entity_poly.type
_entity_poly.pdbx_seq_one_letter_code
_entity_poly.pdbx_strand_id
1 'polypeptide(L)'
;MEAPGLEQLLDFQRWPDDGLLRLLLMLYFPFGVCLTLLRIFIGVHVFLVSCALPHSFIRRFVVRVMCSVLGIYVRQNSPRLRDRAARLYVCNHVTPFDHNVINIVAPCNTPMLGGSSGFMCWARGFLELGMVSGRSGLAEALQQYCVAQGTLPLLLFPEEDITNGRHGLLKFSSWPFTVTDTVQPVALITKRPLLAVSTAESSWVTELLWTLFVPFTVYQVRWLAPMSRRDGDSSQDFANRIQEVIAGELGLVPTQITKGDKAEHIKRRRHLVPWTGSSSRATRAQAHSAAHLAPRPGVEDAQMAKMAQQVKEVLPDIPVNVIVRDLMQTNCVNTTITNLLEGSREPEAEALAGAESTPGGSSAPPMSRHANPPWSAANTFGNSQMDRHMSLQERKEALYEYARRRYIEKHGLNQENIQ
;
A
#
# COMPACT_ATOMS: atom_id res chain seq x y z
N MET A 1 12.19 24.48 -10.75
CA MET A 1 11.01 24.10 -9.95
C MET A 1 11.45 22.96 -9.06
N GLU A 2 11.25 23.08 -7.75
CA GLU A 2 11.49 21.96 -6.83
C GLU A 2 10.58 20.78 -7.22
N ALA A 3 11.11 19.55 -7.13
CA ALA A 3 10.31 18.36 -7.40
C ALA A 3 9.19 18.28 -6.35
N PRO A 4 7.93 18.04 -6.76
CA PRO A 4 6.81 17.97 -5.82
C PRO A 4 7.05 16.82 -4.83
N GLY A 5 6.88 17.11 -3.55
CA GLY A 5 6.92 16.09 -2.51
C GLY A 5 5.80 15.06 -2.69
N LEU A 6 5.99 13.86 -2.13
CA LEU A 6 5.02 12.77 -2.23
C LEU A 6 3.61 13.13 -1.71
N GLU A 7 3.54 14.04 -0.74
CA GLU A 7 2.30 14.61 -0.21
C GLU A 7 1.49 15.38 -1.26
N GLN A 8 2.15 15.98 -2.24
CA GLN A 8 1.49 16.72 -3.33
C GLN A 8 0.99 15.78 -4.43
N LEU A 9 1.48 14.53 -4.49
CA LEU A 9 1.04 13.54 -5.47
C LEU A 9 -0.24 12.80 -5.04
N LEU A 10 -0.64 12.93 -3.78
CA LEU A 10 -1.67 12.13 -3.14
C LEU A 10 -2.68 13.01 -2.43
N ASP A 11 -3.96 12.81 -2.74
CA ASP A 11 -5.03 13.37 -1.94
C ASP A 11 -5.39 12.36 -0.85
N PHE A 12 -5.26 12.77 0.41
CA PHE A 12 -5.64 11.93 1.57
C PHE A 12 -7.00 12.31 2.13
N GLN A 13 -7.40 13.57 1.95
CA GLN A 13 -8.71 14.07 2.30
C GLN A 13 -9.56 14.19 1.03
N ARG A 14 -10.78 13.65 1.07
CA ARG A 14 -11.73 13.77 -0.06
C ARG A 14 -12.47 15.11 -0.06
N TRP A 15 -12.67 15.66 1.13
CA TRP A 15 -13.45 16.86 1.38
C TRP A 15 -12.63 18.10 1.06
N PRO A 16 -13.25 19.11 0.44
CA PRO A 16 -12.59 20.36 0.12
C PRO A 16 -12.24 21.15 1.39
N ASP A 17 -11.13 21.88 1.33
CA ASP A 17 -10.70 22.77 2.40
C ASP A 17 -11.50 24.09 2.43
N ASP A 18 -12.13 24.45 1.31
CA ASP A 18 -12.96 25.64 1.16
C ASP A 18 -14.31 25.51 1.89
N GLY A 19 -14.59 26.44 2.81
CA GLY A 19 -15.82 26.44 3.62
C GLY A 19 -17.11 26.53 2.79
N LEU A 20 -17.11 27.35 1.73
CA LEU A 20 -18.25 27.49 0.81
C LEU A 20 -18.52 26.20 0.04
N LEU A 21 -17.47 25.52 -0.41
CA LEU A 21 -17.60 24.27 -1.16
C LEU A 21 -18.11 23.14 -0.25
N ARG A 22 -17.68 23.12 1.02
CA ARG A 22 -18.25 22.23 2.04
C ARG A 22 -19.73 22.49 2.28
N LEU A 23 -20.16 23.75 2.41
CA LEU A 23 -21.57 24.10 2.57
C LEU A 23 -22.41 23.65 1.37
N LEU A 24 -21.93 23.93 0.15
CA LEU A 24 -22.59 23.49 -1.08
C LEU A 24 -22.71 21.97 -1.15
N LEU A 25 -21.66 21.26 -0.73
CA LEU A 25 -21.64 19.80 -0.66
C LEU A 25 -22.61 19.25 0.38
N MET A 26 -22.75 19.90 1.55
CA MET A 26 -23.75 19.53 2.55
C MET A 26 -25.18 19.70 2.03
N LEU A 27 -25.45 20.79 1.32
CA LEU A 27 -26.75 21.03 0.69
C LEU A 27 -27.02 20.02 -0.45
N TYR A 28 -26.00 19.65 -1.19
CA TYR A 28 -26.08 18.63 -2.25
C TYR A 28 -26.25 17.21 -1.70
N PHE A 29 -25.72 16.91 -0.51
CA PHE A 29 -25.65 15.57 0.04
C PHE A 29 -26.93 14.73 -0.08
N PRO A 30 -28.13 15.19 0.35
CA PRO A 30 -29.36 14.42 0.21
C PRO A 30 -29.70 14.09 -1.26
N PHE A 31 -29.49 15.04 -2.17
CA PHE A 31 -29.67 14.84 -3.61
C PHE A 31 -28.63 13.87 -4.18
N GLY A 32 -27.38 13.97 -3.75
CA GLY A 32 -26.29 13.07 -4.14
C GLY A 32 -26.56 11.63 -3.71
N VAL A 33 -27.10 11.40 -2.51
CA VAL A 33 -27.52 10.07 -2.06
C VAL A 33 -28.65 9.51 -2.93
N CYS A 34 -29.69 10.31 -3.20
CA CYS A 34 -30.78 9.90 -4.09
C CYS A 34 -30.27 9.57 -5.51
N LEU A 35 -29.40 10.43 -6.06
CA LEU A 35 -28.75 10.22 -7.35
C LEU A 35 -27.92 8.94 -7.38
N THR A 36 -27.18 8.66 -6.30
CA THR A 36 -26.38 7.43 -6.16
C THR A 36 -27.27 6.21 -6.21
N LEU A 37 -28.37 6.17 -5.45
CA LEU A 37 -29.30 5.05 -5.44
C LEU A 37 -29.94 4.84 -6.82
N LEU A 38 -30.38 5.91 -7.46
CA LEU A 38 -30.93 5.87 -8.81
C LEU A 38 -29.91 5.31 -9.82
N ARG A 39 -28.65 5.77 -9.75
CA ARG A 39 -27.58 5.31 -10.64
C ARG A 39 -27.16 3.87 -10.37
N ILE A 40 -27.16 3.42 -9.11
CA ILE A 40 -26.95 2.00 -8.78
C ILE A 40 -28.05 1.16 -9.41
N PHE A 41 -29.31 1.56 -9.25
CA PHE A 41 -30.45 0.86 -9.84
C PHE A 41 -30.32 0.76 -11.35
N ILE A 42 -30.11 1.89 -12.05
CA ILE A 42 -29.95 1.90 -13.50
C ILE A 42 -28.70 1.12 -13.93
N GLY A 43 -27.58 1.31 -13.23
CA GLY A 43 -26.30 0.65 -13.53
C GLY A 43 -26.38 -0.86 -13.44
N VAL A 44 -27.05 -1.41 -12.43
CA VAL A 44 -27.27 -2.86 -12.29
C VAL A 44 -28.11 -3.40 -13.45
N HIS A 45 -29.22 -2.75 -13.79
CA HIS A 45 -30.08 -3.20 -14.89
C HIS A 45 -29.34 -3.16 -16.24
N VAL A 46 -28.61 -2.08 -16.51
CA VAL A 46 -27.84 -1.94 -17.75
C VAL A 46 -26.69 -2.94 -17.80
N PHE A 47 -26.02 -3.19 -16.68
CA PHE A 47 -24.98 -4.22 -16.59
C PHE A 47 -25.55 -5.60 -16.95
N LEU A 48 -26.68 -6.00 -16.35
CA LEU A 48 -27.35 -7.27 -16.66
C LEU A 48 -27.72 -7.39 -18.15
N VAL A 49 -28.30 -6.32 -18.72
CA VAL A 49 -28.61 -6.27 -20.16
C VAL A 49 -27.35 -6.34 -21.02
N SER A 50 -26.26 -5.66 -20.63
CA SER A 50 -25.00 -5.68 -21.37
C SER A 50 -24.30 -7.04 -21.31
N CYS A 51 -24.53 -7.84 -20.28
CA CYS A 51 -24.04 -9.22 -20.19
C CYS A 51 -24.78 -10.14 -21.18
N ALA A 52 -26.05 -9.83 -21.48
CA ALA A 52 -26.86 -10.58 -22.45
C ALA A 52 -26.62 -10.15 -23.90
N LEU A 53 -26.09 -8.94 -24.13
CA LEU A 53 -25.88 -8.39 -25.47
C LEU A 53 -24.52 -8.85 -26.09
N PRO A 54 -24.51 -9.38 -27.32
CA PRO A 54 -23.28 -9.77 -28.00
C PRO A 54 -22.39 -8.55 -28.33
N HIS A 55 -21.08 -8.79 -28.47
CA HIS A 55 -20.07 -7.79 -28.79
C HIS A 55 -20.34 -7.10 -30.14
N SER A 56 -21.09 -6.02 -30.10
CA SER A 56 -21.52 -5.26 -31.27
C SER A 56 -21.36 -3.75 -31.06
N PHE A 57 -21.52 -2.99 -32.13
CA PHE A 57 -21.66 -1.52 -32.07
C PHE A 57 -22.73 -1.10 -31.04
N ILE A 58 -23.82 -1.86 -30.94
CA ILE A 58 -24.91 -1.63 -29.99
C ILE A 58 -24.40 -1.70 -28.55
N ARG A 59 -23.61 -2.72 -28.20
CA ARG A 59 -22.99 -2.82 -26.87
C ARG A 59 -22.13 -1.60 -26.55
N ARG A 60 -21.34 -1.08 -27.50
CA ARG A 60 -20.52 0.13 -27.28
C ARG A 60 -21.38 1.37 -27.08
N PHE A 61 -22.44 1.52 -27.87
CA PHE A 61 -23.39 2.61 -27.72
C PHE A 61 -24.07 2.55 -26.35
N VAL A 62 -24.56 1.38 -25.95
CA VAL A 62 -25.18 1.14 -24.64
C VAL A 62 -24.21 1.45 -23.51
N VAL A 63 -22.95 1.00 -23.58
CA VAL A 63 -21.94 1.31 -22.55
C VAL A 63 -21.63 2.81 -22.51
N ARG A 64 -21.58 3.51 -23.64
CA ARG A 64 -21.36 4.96 -23.68
C ARG A 64 -22.53 5.74 -23.07
N VAL A 65 -23.75 5.32 -23.36
CA VAL A 65 -24.97 5.86 -22.73
C VAL A 65 -24.96 5.56 -21.24
N MET A 66 -24.61 4.33 -20.84
CA MET A 66 -24.48 3.92 -19.44
C MET A 66 -23.50 4.81 -18.70
N CYS A 67 -22.28 5.01 -19.22
CA CYS A 67 -21.30 5.90 -18.62
C CYS A 67 -21.86 7.30 -18.46
N SER A 68 -22.56 7.83 -19.46
CA SER A 68 -23.20 9.15 -19.37
C SER A 68 -24.25 9.22 -18.26
N VAL A 69 -25.10 8.20 -18.13
CA VAL A 69 -26.13 8.11 -17.06
C VAL A 69 -25.50 7.97 -15.67
N LEU A 70 -24.41 7.22 -15.57
CA LEU A 70 -23.60 7.08 -14.36
C LEU A 70 -22.76 8.33 -14.04
N GLY A 71 -22.89 9.41 -14.83
CA GLY A 71 -22.20 10.67 -14.63
C GLY A 71 -20.79 10.71 -15.20
N ILE A 72 -20.35 9.71 -15.97
CA ILE A 72 -19.04 9.65 -16.61
C ILE A 72 -19.14 10.23 -18.00
N TYR A 73 -18.49 11.38 -18.22
CA TYR A 73 -18.41 12.04 -19.50
C TYR A 73 -17.00 11.94 -20.08
N VAL A 74 -16.87 11.41 -21.30
CA VAL A 74 -15.57 11.21 -21.94
C VAL A 74 -15.43 12.13 -23.15
N ARG A 75 -14.42 13.02 -23.09
CA ARG A 75 -14.02 13.90 -24.18
C ARG A 75 -12.71 13.41 -24.78
N GLN A 76 -12.65 13.32 -26.10
CA GLN A 76 -11.42 13.01 -26.82
C GLN A 76 -10.84 14.28 -27.44
N ASN A 77 -9.54 14.45 -27.29
CA ASN A 77 -8.77 15.47 -28.00
C ASN A 77 -7.78 14.77 -28.93
N SER A 78 -7.52 15.41 -30.08
CA SER A 78 -6.57 14.94 -31.09
C SER A 78 -6.74 13.47 -31.54
N PRO A 79 -7.96 12.99 -31.86
CA PRO A 79 -8.18 11.60 -32.26
C PRO A 79 -7.43 11.21 -33.54
N ARG A 80 -6.95 12.18 -34.31
CA ARG A 80 -6.16 12.00 -35.53
C ARG A 80 -4.74 11.47 -35.27
N LEU A 81 -4.19 11.70 -34.07
CA LEU A 81 -2.85 11.23 -33.69
C LEU A 81 -2.82 9.75 -33.30
N ARG A 82 -3.99 9.14 -33.09
CA ARG A 82 -4.07 7.72 -32.77
C ARG A 82 -3.71 6.87 -33.97
N ASP A 83 -2.60 6.16 -33.86
CA ASP A 83 -2.25 5.13 -34.82
C ASP A 83 -3.14 3.88 -34.63
N ARG A 84 -3.71 3.37 -35.73
CA ARG A 84 -4.52 2.14 -35.73
C ARG A 84 -3.66 0.88 -35.74
N ALA A 85 -2.38 0.99 -36.13
CA ALA A 85 -1.43 -0.12 -36.10
C ALA A 85 -0.80 -0.31 -34.71
N ALA A 86 -0.92 0.67 -33.81
CA ALA A 86 -0.37 0.60 -32.47
C ALA A 86 -0.94 -0.59 -31.68
N ARG A 87 -0.04 -1.43 -31.15
CA ARG A 87 -0.38 -2.62 -30.36
C ARG A 87 -0.36 -2.39 -28.86
N LEU A 88 0.31 -1.34 -28.40
CA LEU A 88 0.45 -1.01 -26.98
C LEU A 88 0.14 0.47 -26.71
N TYR A 89 -0.86 0.72 -25.88
CA TYR A 89 -1.19 2.01 -25.29
C TYR A 89 -0.59 2.13 -23.89
N VAL A 90 0.03 3.28 -23.63
CA VAL A 90 0.62 3.60 -22.32
C VAL A 90 -0.04 4.88 -21.81
N CYS A 91 -0.62 4.83 -20.62
CA CYS A 91 -1.41 5.93 -20.06
C CYS A 91 -1.05 6.20 -18.61
N ASN A 92 -1.12 7.46 -18.17
CA ASN A 92 -1.10 7.78 -16.74
C ASN A 92 -2.34 7.22 -16.02
N HIS A 93 -2.24 7.05 -14.70
CA HIS A 93 -3.27 6.39 -13.89
C HIS A 93 -3.79 7.31 -12.77
N VAL A 94 -5.05 7.72 -12.88
CA VAL A 94 -5.72 8.69 -11.99
C VAL A 94 -6.93 8.09 -11.29
N THR A 95 -7.64 7.12 -11.89
CA THR A 95 -8.79 6.46 -11.26
C THR A 95 -8.82 4.96 -11.52
N PRO A 96 -9.47 4.16 -10.65
CA PRO A 96 -9.62 2.72 -10.89
C PRO A 96 -10.49 2.36 -12.11
N PHE A 97 -11.05 3.36 -12.81
CA PHE A 97 -11.93 3.17 -13.98
C PHE A 97 -11.28 3.64 -15.29
N ASP A 98 -10.03 4.10 -15.26
CA ASP A 98 -9.34 4.64 -16.43
C ASP A 98 -9.33 3.65 -17.60
N HIS A 99 -9.14 2.35 -17.32
CA HIS A 99 -9.17 1.32 -18.35
C HIS A 99 -10.53 1.21 -19.05
N ASN A 100 -11.64 1.36 -18.32
CA ASN A 100 -12.97 1.40 -18.91
C ASN A 100 -13.14 2.63 -19.80
N VAL A 101 -12.66 3.79 -19.33
CA VAL A 101 -12.75 5.06 -20.07
C VAL A 101 -11.99 4.99 -21.39
N ILE A 102 -10.76 4.46 -21.37
CA ILE A 102 -9.98 4.28 -22.59
C ILE A 102 -10.65 3.25 -23.51
N ASN A 103 -11.14 2.12 -22.98
CA ASN A 103 -11.80 1.09 -23.79
C ASN A 103 -13.07 1.57 -24.50
N ILE A 104 -13.83 2.52 -23.92
CA ILE A 104 -14.99 3.17 -24.56
C ILE A 104 -14.58 3.96 -25.80
N VAL A 105 -13.40 4.56 -25.76
CA VAL A 105 -12.88 5.46 -26.78
C VAL A 105 -12.08 4.71 -27.85
N ALA A 106 -11.25 3.77 -27.43
CA ALA A 106 -10.39 2.94 -28.26
C ALA A 106 -10.45 1.52 -27.70
N PRO A 107 -11.02 0.56 -28.43
CA PRO A 107 -11.11 -0.83 -27.98
C PRO A 107 -9.72 -1.37 -27.64
N CYS A 108 -9.53 -1.78 -26.39
CA CYS A 108 -8.27 -2.30 -25.88
C CYS A 108 -8.51 -3.27 -24.73
N ASN A 109 -7.54 -4.14 -24.49
CA ASN A 109 -7.54 -5.01 -23.33
C ASN A 109 -6.52 -4.52 -22.30
N THR A 110 -6.88 -4.61 -21.02
CA THR A 110 -6.00 -4.23 -19.91
C THR A 110 -5.78 -5.44 -19.03
N PRO A 111 -4.54 -5.86 -18.78
CA PRO A 111 -4.26 -7.01 -17.94
C PRO A 111 -4.49 -6.67 -16.46
N MET A 112 -5.04 -7.61 -15.70
CA MET A 112 -5.10 -7.47 -14.24
C MET A 112 -3.71 -7.76 -13.64
N LEU A 113 -3.01 -6.71 -13.18
CA LEU A 113 -1.63 -6.81 -12.66
C LEU A 113 -1.53 -7.19 -11.17
N GLY A 114 -2.64 -7.66 -10.58
CA GLY A 114 -2.76 -8.07 -9.19
C GLY A 114 -4.23 -8.00 -8.74
N GLY A 115 -4.69 -9.01 -7.98
CA GLY A 115 -6.06 -9.07 -7.47
C GLY A 115 -6.71 -10.45 -7.61
N SER A 116 -7.98 -10.56 -7.22
CA SER A 116 -8.78 -11.78 -7.38
C SER A 116 -9.19 -11.97 -8.84
N SER A 117 -8.87 -13.13 -9.42
CA SER A 117 -9.38 -13.60 -10.72
C SER A 117 -10.89 -13.90 -10.67
N GLY A 118 -11.48 -14.20 -11.83
CA GLY A 118 -12.87 -14.63 -11.94
C GLY A 118 -13.86 -13.47 -12.16
N PHE A 119 -15.06 -13.58 -11.58
CA PHE A 119 -16.19 -12.72 -11.92
C PHE A 119 -15.88 -11.22 -11.80
N MET A 120 -15.17 -10.81 -10.74
CA MET A 120 -14.84 -9.39 -10.52
C MET A 120 -13.84 -8.83 -11.54
N CYS A 121 -12.92 -9.67 -12.01
CA CYS A 121 -11.99 -9.32 -13.09
C CYS A 121 -12.76 -9.13 -14.40
N TRP A 122 -13.59 -10.11 -14.75
CA TRP A 122 -14.44 -10.10 -15.94
C TRP A 122 -15.44 -8.94 -15.95
N ALA A 123 -16.16 -8.72 -14.85
CA ALA A 123 -17.18 -7.68 -14.73
C ALA A 123 -16.58 -6.27 -14.89
N ARG A 124 -15.31 -6.10 -14.49
CA ARG A 124 -14.56 -4.86 -14.67
C ARG A 124 -13.93 -4.72 -16.06
N GLY A 125 -14.05 -5.72 -16.93
CA GLY A 125 -13.49 -5.71 -18.28
C GLY A 125 -11.97 -5.87 -18.32
N PHE A 126 -11.37 -6.48 -17.30
CA PHE A 126 -9.95 -6.81 -17.32
C PHE A 126 -9.68 -8.13 -18.06
N LEU A 127 -8.51 -8.18 -18.69
CA LEU A 127 -7.96 -9.40 -19.26
C LEU A 127 -7.31 -10.22 -18.15
N GLU A 128 -7.85 -11.42 -17.93
CA GLU A 128 -7.24 -12.41 -17.07
C GLU A 128 -6.11 -13.09 -17.82
N LEU A 129 -4.87 -12.75 -17.47
CA LEU A 129 -3.73 -13.62 -17.75
C LEU A 129 -3.72 -14.67 -16.65
N GLY A 130 -3.49 -15.94 -17.01
CA GLY A 130 -3.44 -17.05 -16.07
C GLY A 130 -2.39 -16.83 -14.96
N MET A 131 -2.18 -17.83 -14.11
CA MET A 131 -1.14 -17.78 -13.07
C MET A 131 0.25 -17.64 -13.69
N VAL A 132 0.71 -16.41 -13.90
CA VAL A 132 2.04 -16.11 -14.42
C VAL A 132 2.96 -15.73 -13.26
N SER A 133 3.99 -16.54 -13.07
CA SER A 133 4.97 -16.36 -11.99
C SER A 133 5.90 -15.19 -12.32
N GLY A 134 5.60 -14.01 -11.76
CA GLY A 134 6.49 -12.85 -11.79
C GLY A 134 6.37 -11.93 -13.01
N ARG A 135 7.13 -10.83 -12.97
CA ARG A 135 7.07 -9.74 -13.97
C ARG A 135 7.64 -10.15 -15.33
N SER A 136 8.66 -11.00 -15.38
CA SER A 136 9.28 -11.47 -16.62
C SER A 136 8.33 -12.35 -17.42
N GLY A 137 7.76 -13.39 -16.80
CA GLY A 137 6.78 -14.25 -17.47
C GLY A 137 5.55 -13.47 -17.93
N LEU A 138 5.13 -12.45 -17.16
CA LEU A 138 4.02 -11.59 -17.55
C LEU A 138 4.36 -10.78 -18.80
N ALA A 139 5.55 -10.19 -18.86
CA ALA A 139 6.01 -9.45 -20.02
C ALA A 139 6.08 -10.33 -21.26
N GLU A 140 6.58 -11.58 -21.13
CA GLU A 140 6.62 -12.57 -22.22
C GLU A 140 5.21 -12.93 -22.72
N ALA A 141 4.26 -13.21 -21.82
CA ALA A 141 2.87 -13.51 -22.19
C ALA A 141 2.20 -12.33 -22.92
N LEU A 142 2.47 -11.10 -22.46
CA LEU A 142 1.97 -9.88 -23.11
C LEU A 142 2.64 -9.61 -24.45
N GLN A 143 3.91 -9.96 -24.61
CA GLN A 143 4.63 -9.86 -25.88
C GLN A 143 4.02 -10.81 -26.91
N GLN A 144 3.77 -12.07 -26.53
CA GLN A 144 3.07 -13.04 -27.38
C GLN A 144 1.68 -12.54 -27.77
N TYR A 145 0.95 -11.94 -26.82
CA TYR A 145 -0.36 -11.34 -27.08
C TYR A 145 -0.32 -10.21 -28.13
N CYS A 146 0.71 -9.37 -28.11
CA CYS A 146 0.86 -8.26 -29.05
C CYS A 146 1.23 -8.73 -30.47
N VAL A 147 1.92 -9.86 -30.60
CA VAL A 147 2.30 -10.47 -31.89
C VAL A 147 1.14 -11.26 -32.52
N ALA A 148 0.24 -11.82 -31.69
CA ALA A 148 -0.90 -12.58 -32.16
C ALA A 148 -1.81 -11.75 -33.09
N GLN A 149 -2.21 -12.33 -34.23
CA GLN A 149 -3.08 -11.66 -35.17
C GLN A 149 -4.53 -11.57 -34.65
N GLY A 150 -5.22 -10.48 -34.99
CA GLY A 150 -6.62 -10.28 -34.61
C GLY A 150 -6.83 -9.87 -33.14
N THR A 151 -5.78 -9.72 -32.34
CA THR A 151 -5.90 -9.22 -30.96
C THR A 151 -6.15 -7.71 -30.91
N LEU A 152 -6.86 -7.28 -29.87
CA LEU A 152 -7.05 -5.86 -29.58
C LEU A 152 -5.74 -5.28 -28.99
N PRO A 153 -5.45 -3.99 -29.17
CA PRO A 153 -4.33 -3.34 -28.52
C PRO A 153 -4.35 -3.52 -27.00
N LEU A 154 -3.18 -3.61 -26.40
CA LEU A 154 -2.98 -3.69 -24.95
C LEU A 154 -2.93 -2.29 -24.35
N LEU A 155 -3.52 -2.08 -23.17
CA LEU A 155 -3.40 -0.85 -22.39
C LEU A 155 -2.67 -1.15 -21.08
N LEU A 156 -1.57 -0.43 -20.83
CA LEU A 156 -0.77 -0.53 -19.61
C LEU A 156 -0.64 0.82 -18.90
N PHE A 157 -0.55 0.76 -17.57
CA PHE A 157 -0.35 1.92 -16.68
C PHE A 157 1.03 1.81 -16.01
N PRO A 158 2.07 2.46 -16.54
CA PRO A 158 3.45 2.31 -16.07
C PRO A 158 3.72 2.96 -14.70
N GLU A 159 2.81 3.80 -14.19
CA GLU A 159 2.84 4.29 -12.79
C GLU A 159 2.56 3.18 -11.77
N GLU A 160 1.91 2.09 -12.21
CA GLU A 160 1.50 0.92 -11.43
C GLU A 160 0.57 1.15 -10.23
N ASP A 161 0.29 2.41 -9.92
CA ASP A 161 -0.60 2.86 -8.87
C ASP A 161 -1.16 4.24 -9.25
N ILE A 162 -2.26 4.62 -8.61
CA ILE A 162 -3.04 5.82 -8.93
C ILE A 162 -2.45 7.05 -8.23
N THR A 163 -2.38 8.17 -8.93
CA THR A 163 -2.02 9.49 -8.37
C THR A 163 -3.23 10.44 -8.35
N ASN A 164 -3.08 11.62 -7.71
CA ASN A 164 -4.10 12.66 -7.77
C ASN A 164 -4.15 13.41 -9.11
N GLY A 165 -3.13 13.25 -9.96
CA GLY A 165 -3.03 13.87 -11.28
C GLY A 165 -2.90 15.40 -11.27
N ARG A 166 -2.37 16.01 -10.20
CA ARG A 166 -2.29 17.49 -10.04
C ARG A 166 -0.89 18.08 -10.06
N HIS A 167 0.06 17.47 -9.36
CA HIS A 167 1.38 18.08 -9.14
C HIS A 167 2.52 17.33 -9.84
N GLY A 168 2.40 16.01 -9.97
CA GLY A 168 3.43 15.21 -10.60
C GLY A 168 2.94 13.83 -10.99
N LEU A 169 3.80 13.15 -11.73
CA LEU A 169 3.59 11.80 -12.25
C LEU A 169 4.55 10.86 -11.54
N LEU A 170 4.07 9.69 -11.08
CA LEU A 170 4.98 8.69 -10.52
C LEU A 170 5.99 8.24 -11.56
N LYS A 171 7.15 7.76 -11.08
CA LYS A 171 8.16 7.16 -11.93
C LYS A 171 7.57 5.97 -12.67
N PHE A 172 7.77 5.96 -13.98
CA PHE A 172 7.34 4.86 -14.83
C PHE A 172 8.25 3.65 -14.63
N SER A 173 7.65 2.48 -14.41
CA SER A 173 8.39 1.22 -14.42
C SER A 173 8.79 0.84 -15.83
N SER A 174 9.90 0.12 -15.96
CA SER A 174 10.49 -0.25 -17.26
C SER A 174 9.85 -1.47 -17.92
N TRP A 175 9.17 -2.34 -17.16
CA TRP A 175 8.64 -3.60 -17.68
C TRP A 175 7.54 -3.45 -18.75
N PRO A 176 6.62 -2.45 -18.73
CA PRO A 176 5.65 -2.28 -19.82
C PRO A 176 6.33 -2.03 -21.17
N PHE A 177 7.51 -1.42 -21.13
CA PHE A 177 8.28 -1.05 -22.29
C PHE A 177 9.12 -2.22 -22.83
N THR A 178 9.23 -3.35 -22.12
CA THR A 178 9.86 -4.58 -22.65
C THR A 178 8.92 -5.37 -23.56
N VAL A 179 7.61 -5.06 -23.55
CA VAL A 179 6.59 -5.80 -24.31
C VAL A 179 6.70 -5.50 -25.81
N THR A 180 6.92 -4.24 -26.19
CA THR A 180 7.02 -3.80 -27.58
C THR A 180 7.95 -2.59 -27.70
N ASP A 181 8.67 -2.46 -28.82
CA ASP A 181 9.53 -1.30 -29.08
C ASP A 181 8.77 -0.04 -29.53
N THR A 182 7.51 -0.17 -29.95
CA THR A 182 6.68 0.96 -30.36
C THR A 182 5.43 1.04 -29.49
N VAL A 183 5.24 2.20 -28.84
CA VAL A 183 4.13 2.44 -27.94
C VAL A 183 3.42 3.72 -28.32
N GLN A 184 2.13 3.76 -28.05
CA GLN A 184 1.26 4.90 -28.30
C GLN A 184 0.90 5.54 -26.95
N PRO A 185 1.53 6.67 -26.60
CA PRO A 185 1.26 7.35 -25.35
C PRO A 185 -0.12 8.01 -25.36
N VAL A 186 -0.77 8.01 -24.20
CA VAL A 186 -2.08 8.61 -23.96
C VAL A 186 -2.01 9.41 -22.66
N ALA A 187 -2.43 10.67 -22.71
CA ALA A 187 -2.54 11.53 -21.53
C ALA A 187 -4.01 11.63 -21.11
N LEU A 188 -4.29 11.27 -19.87
CA LEU A 188 -5.61 11.23 -19.26
C LEU A 188 -5.73 12.31 -18.18
N ILE A 189 -6.71 13.19 -18.34
CA ILE A 189 -7.04 14.23 -17.35
C ILE A 189 -8.43 13.93 -16.82
N THR A 190 -8.56 13.82 -15.50
CA THR A 190 -9.85 13.57 -14.85
C THR A 190 -10.24 14.76 -14.00
N LYS A 191 -11.46 15.27 -14.19
CA LYS A 191 -12.00 16.40 -13.45
C LYS A 191 -13.31 16.00 -12.77
N ARG A 192 -13.42 16.28 -11.47
CA ARG A 192 -14.65 16.13 -10.69
C ARG A 192 -15.00 17.47 -10.04
N PRO A 193 -16.28 17.86 -10.02
CA PRO A 193 -16.73 18.98 -9.20
C PRO A 193 -16.80 18.54 -7.72
N LEU A 194 -16.65 19.49 -6.81
CA LEU A 194 -16.88 19.38 -5.36
C LEU A 194 -15.93 18.48 -4.55
N LEU A 195 -15.43 17.38 -5.12
CA LEU A 195 -14.64 16.36 -4.41
C LEU A 195 -13.32 16.04 -5.12
N ALA A 196 -12.35 15.55 -4.35
CA ALA A 196 -11.12 14.98 -4.88
C ALA A 196 -11.40 13.78 -5.81
N VAL A 197 -10.54 13.61 -6.82
CA VAL A 197 -10.73 12.64 -7.90
C VAL A 197 -10.46 11.20 -7.45
N SER A 198 -9.51 11.00 -6.56
CA SER A 198 -9.22 9.71 -5.93
C SER A 198 -8.51 9.98 -4.63
N THR A 199 -8.66 9.11 -3.64
CA THR A 199 -7.87 9.21 -2.40
C THR A 199 -6.85 8.08 -2.31
N ALA A 200 -5.70 8.34 -1.69
CA ALA A 200 -4.59 7.39 -1.65
C ALA A 200 -4.94 6.00 -1.09
N GLU A 201 -5.96 5.91 -0.23
CA GLU A 201 -6.34 4.69 0.49
C GLU A 201 -7.72 4.13 0.11
N SER A 202 -8.42 4.74 -0.86
CA SER A 202 -9.76 4.28 -1.22
C SER A 202 -9.76 2.99 -2.00
N SER A 203 -10.67 2.09 -1.64
CA SER A 203 -10.98 0.91 -2.46
C SER A 203 -11.66 1.32 -3.77
N TRP A 204 -11.59 0.47 -4.79
CA TRP A 204 -12.29 0.72 -6.05
C TRP A 204 -13.82 0.79 -5.89
N VAL A 205 -14.40 0.07 -4.91
CA VAL A 205 -15.85 0.13 -4.61
C VAL A 205 -16.19 1.51 -4.05
N THR A 206 -15.38 2.00 -3.12
CA THR A 206 -15.54 3.35 -2.57
C THR A 206 -15.44 4.40 -3.66
N GLU A 207 -14.45 4.29 -4.56
CA GLU A 207 -14.35 5.16 -5.73
C GLU A 207 -15.55 5.06 -6.68
N LEU A 208 -16.13 3.87 -6.84
CA LEU A 208 -17.37 3.70 -7.61
C LEU A 208 -18.50 4.51 -6.98
N LEU A 209 -18.75 4.31 -5.69
CA LEU A 209 -19.83 5.00 -4.97
C LEU A 209 -19.68 6.52 -5.05
N TRP A 210 -18.46 7.03 -4.89
CA TRP A 210 -18.20 8.46 -5.04
C TRP A 210 -18.40 8.96 -6.47
N THR A 211 -18.03 8.15 -7.47
CA THR A 211 -18.30 8.47 -8.89
C THR A 211 -19.81 8.56 -9.17
N LEU A 212 -20.61 7.69 -8.55
CA LEU A 212 -22.07 7.72 -8.67
C LEU A 212 -22.69 8.87 -7.87
N PHE A 213 -22.07 9.27 -6.77
CA PHE A 213 -22.51 10.38 -5.93
C PHE A 213 -22.26 11.74 -6.56
N VAL A 214 -21.11 11.96 -7.21
CA VAL A 214 -20.82 13.26 -7.84
C VAL A 214 -21.73 13.51 -9.06
N PRO A 215 -22.14 14.77 -9.33
CA PRO A 215 -23.02 15.07 -10.47
C PRO A 215 -22.47 14.55 -11.80
N PHE A 216 -21.18 14.75 -12.05
CA PHE A 216 -20.49 14.23 -13.22
C PHE A 216 -18.97 14.16 -12.98
N THR A 217 -18.30 13.23 -13.66
CA THR A 217 -16.84 13.11 -13.76
C THR A 217 -16.47 13.24 -15.24
N VAL A 218 -15.65 14.23 -15.56
CA VAL A 218 -15.18 14.47 -16.93
C VAL A 218 -13.80 13.87 -17.11
N TYR A 219 -13.68 12.93 -18.04
CA TYR A 219 -12.41 12.38 -18.50
C TYR A 219 -12.04 13.03 -19.83
N GLN A 220 -10.83 13.55 -19.94
CA GLN A 220 -10.27 14.08 -21.17
C GLN A 220 -9.12 13.16 -21.62
N VAL A 221 -9.33 12.47 -22.74
CA VAL A 221 -8.36 11.55 -23.33
C VAL A 221 -7.64 12.27 -24.46
N ARG A 222 -6.33 12.46 -24.32
CA ARG A 222 -5.45 13.10 -25.30
C ARG A 222 -4.52 12.06 -25.90
N TRP A 223 -4.62 11.84 -27.22
CA TRP A 223 -3.73 10.95 -27.95
C TRP A 223 -2.46 11.71 -28.35
N LEU A 224 -1.30 11.12 -28.08
CA LEU A 224 0.01 11.68 -28.41
C LEU A 224 0.59 11.01 -29.66
N ALA A 225 1.72 11.47 -30.17
CA ALA A 225 2.37 10.78 -31.29
C ALA A 225 2.94 9.42 -30.84
N PRO A 226 2.82 8.35 -31.64
CA PRO A 226 3.52 7.09 -31.37
C PRO A 226 5.02 7.30 -31.20
N MET A 227 5.62 6.58 -30.27
CA MET A 227 7.04 6.65 -29.98
C MET A 227 7.66 5.26 -30.10
N SER A 228 8.81 5.20 -30.76
CA SER A 228 9.62 3.98 -30.83
C SER A 228 10.89 4.15 -29.98
N ARG A 229 11.34 3.03 -29.40
CA ARG A 229 12.63 2.93 -28.72
C ARG A 229 13.75 3.25 -29.71
N ARG A 230 14.72 4.08 -29.30
CA ARG A 230 15.90 4.39 -30.14
C ARG A 230 16.96 3.30 -29.99
N ASP A 231 17.84 3.19 -30.97
CA ASP A 231 18.97 2.28 -30.90
C ASP A 231 19.87 2.66 -29.71
N GLY A 232 20.11 1.71 -28.81
CA GLY A 232 20.89 1.91 -27.58
C GLY A 232 20.10 2.40 -26.36
N ASP A 233 18.83 2.78 -26.49
CA ASP A 233 18.00 3.14 -25.33
C ASP A 233 17.72 1.90 -24.46
N SER A 234 17.96 1.99 -23.15
CA SER A 234 17.44 0.98 -22.23
C SER A 234 15.91 1.08 -22.11
N SER A 235 15.25 0.02 -21.65
CA SER A 235 13.80 0.06 -21.38
C SER A 235 13.42 1.15 -20.39
N GLN A 236 14.33 1.51 -19.46
CA GLN A 236 14.10 2.59 -18.49
C GLN A 236 14.27 3.97 -19.12
N ASP A 237 15.23 4.17 -20.02
CA ASP A 237 15.42 5.45 -20.71
C ASP A 237 14.23 5.76 -21.60
N PHE A 238 13.71 4.73 -22.28
CA PHE A 238 12.48 4.86 -23.05
C PHE A 238 11.26 5.16 -22.16
N ALA A 239 11.15 4.52 -20.99
CA ALA A 239 10.11 4.81 -20.00
C ALA A 239 10.17 6.26 -19.53
N ASN A 240 11.36 6.78 -19.21
CA ASN A 240 11.57 8.14 -18.73
C ASN A 240 11.19 9.17 -19.82
N ARG A 241 11.60 8.95 -21.08
CA ARG A 241 11.21 9.83 -22.20
C ARG A 241 9.69 9.90 -22.38
N ILE A 242 9.00 8.77 -22.24
CA ILE A 242 7.54 8.74 -22.36
C ILE A 242 6.88 9.40 -21.15
N GLN A 243 7.43 9.20 -19.96
CA GLN A 243 7.01 9.89 -18.74
C GLN A 243 7.11 11.41 -18.93
N GLU A 244 8.22 11.92 -19.45
CA GLU A 244 8.42 13.35 -19.76
C GLU A 244 7.40 13.88 -20.77
N VAL A 245 7.13 13.13 -21.84
CA VAL A 245 6.16 13.51 -22.87
C VAL A 245 4.73 13.56 -22.32
N ILE A 246 4.32 12.57 -21.53
CA ILE A 246 3.00 12.56 -20.88
C ILE A 246 2.91 13.66 -19.82
N ALA A 247 3.96 13.84 -19.01
CA ALA A 247 4.00 14.87 -17.98
C ALA A 247 3.93 16.28 -18.60
N GLY A 248 4.64 16.53 -19.70
CA GLY A 248 4.56 17.78 -20.45
C GLY A 248 3.17 18.07 -21.01
N GLU A 249 2.48 17.06 -21.55
CA GLU A 249 1.11 17.21 -22.05
C GLU A 249 0.09 17.48 -20.93
N LEU A 250 0.31 16.91 -19.75
CA LEU A 250 -0.53 17.10 -18.56
C LEU A 250 -0.20 18.37 -17.77
N GLY A 251 0.96 19.01 -18.03
CA GLY A 251 1.48 20.10 -17.22
C GLY A 251 1.94 19.65 -15.83
N LEU A 252 2.38 18.40 -15.70
CA LEU A 252 2.84 17.77 -14.45
C LEU A 252 4.37 17.66 -14.43
N VAL A 253 4.94 17.51 -13.24
CA VAL A 253 6.38 17.22 -13.08
C VAL A 253 6.62 15.71 -13.11
N PRO A 254 7.48 15.17 -13.98
CA PRO A 254 7.90 13.78 -13.91
C PRO A 254 8.76 13.57 -12.65
N THR A 255 8.36 12.66 -11.76
CA THR A 255 9.07 12.40 -10.51
C THR A 255 9.89 11.12 -10.57
N GLN A 256 10.86 10.98 -9.65
CA GLN A 256 11.60 9.74 -9.41
C GLN A 256 10.97 8.85 -8.34
N ILE A 257 9.80 9.26 -7.83
CA ILE A 257 9.07 8.57 -6.77
C ILE A 257 8.40 7.34 -7.36
N THR A 258 8.67 6.18 -6.78
CA THR A 258 8.12 4.90 -7.22
C THR A 258 6.83 4.55 -6.48
N LYS A 259 6.10 3.56 -7.00
CA LYS A 259 4.99 2.92 -6.27
C LYS A 259 5.42 2.39 -4.89
N GLY A 260 6.65 1.89 -4.76
CA GLY A 260 7.18 1.40 -3.48
C GLY A 260 7.29 2.51 -2.45
N ASP A 261 7.82 3.67 -2.85
CA ASP A 261 7.96 4.85 -1.99
C ASP A 261 6.59 5.36 -1.54
N LYS A 262 5.62 5.38 -2.46
CA LYS A 262 4.21 5.69 -2.15
C LYS A 262 3.65 4.73 -1.09
N ALA A 263 3.80 3.42 -1.29
CA ALA A 263 3.27 2.41 -0.36
C ALA A 263 3.92 2.52 1.02
N GLU A 264 5.24 2.76 1.06
CA GLU A 264 5.97 2.97 2.31
C GLU A 264 5.48 4.24 3.04
N HIS A 265 5.31 5.34 2.32
CA HIS A 265 4.84 6.59 2.91
C HIS A 265 3.43 6.46 3.49
N ILE A 266 2.50 5.82 2.78
CA ILE A 266 1.16 5.51 3.31
C ILE A 266 1.27 4.68 4.59
N LYS A 267 2.16 3.66 4.61
CA LYS A 267 2.39 2.85 5.80
C LYS A 267 2.93 3.69 6.96
N ARG A 268 3.92 4.56 6.73
CA ARG A 268 4.48 5.45 7.77
C ARG A 268 3.41 6.40 8.33
N ARG A 269 2.58 6.99 7.47
CA ARG A 269 1.47 7.87 7.85
C ARG A 269 0.47 7.18 8.79
N ARG A 270 0.10 5.93 8.51
CA ARG A 270 -0.78 5.15 9.39
C ARG A 270 -0.22 4.93 10.79
N HIS A 271 1.11 4.89 10.94
CA HIS A 271 1.77 4.74 12.24
C HIS A 271 1.99 6.08 12.96
N LEU A 272 2.05 7.19 12.23
CA LEU A 272 2.30 8.54 12.78
C LEU A 272 1.03 9.21 13.33
N VAL A 273 -0.16 8.86 12.84
CA VAL A 273 -1.42 9.36 13.43
C VAL A 273 -1.69 8.57 14.72
N PRO A 274 -1.61 9.18 15.91
CA PRO A 274 -1.98 8.50 17.14
C PRO A 274 -3.45 8.09 17.05
N TRP A 275 -3.71 6.81 17.28
CA TRP A 275 -5.05 6.24 17.37
C TRP A 275 -5.86 7.03 18.40
N THR A 276 -6.64 8.00 17.92
CA THR A 276 -7.65 8.73 18.69
C THR A 276 -8.98 8.46 18.02
N GLY A 277 -9.69 7.46 18.55
CA GLY A 277 -11.12 7.24 18.31
C GLY A 277 -11.53 6.73 16.91
N SER A 278 -11.43 5.42 16.68
CA SER A 278 -12.55 4.65 16.11
C SER A 278 -12.30 3.15 16.29
N SER A 279 -13.00 2.58 17.26
CA SER A 279 -13.21 1.15 17.36
C SER A 279 -14.21 0.75 16.27
N SER A 280 -13.73 0.20 15.15
CA SER A 280 -14.53 -0.72 14.33
C SER A 280 -13.64 -1.56 13.39
N ARG A 281 -13.40 -2.79 13.83
CA ARG A 281 -13.33 -4.02 13.02
C ARG A 281 -12.37 -4.04 11.82
N ALA A 282 -11.16 -4.48 12.07
CA ALA A 282 -10.47 -5.40 11.16
C ALA A 282 -11.17 -6.77 11.20
N THR A 283 -12.30 -6.90 10.49
CA THR A 283 -12.92 -8.21 10.23
C THR A 283 -12.07 -8.96 9.21
N ARG A 284 -11.16 -9.80 9.71
CA ARG A 284 -10.68 -10.97 8.97
C ARG A 284 -11.87 -11.92 8.87
N ALA A 285 -12.38 -12.10 7.65
CA ALA A 285 -13.50 -12.99 7.38
C ALA A 285 -13.09 -14.45 7.63
N GLN A 286 -13.54 -15.01 8.76
CA GLN A 286 -13.85 -16.42 8.86
C GLN A 286 -15.37 -16.52 8.93
N ALA A 287 -15.95 -17.01 7.85
CA ALA A 287 -17.37 -17.21 7.70
C ALA A 287 -17.84 -18.27 8.69
N HIS A 288 -18.69 -17.92 9.64
CA HIS A 288 -19.76 -18.79 10.13
C HIS A 288 -20.94 -17.94 10.58
N SER A 289 -22.10 -18.33 10.08
CA SER A 289 -23.43 -17.76 10.23
C SER A 289 -23.78 -17.50 11.69
N ALA A 290 -24.23 -16.29 12.01
CA ALA A 290 -24.84 -15.98 13.29
C ALA A 290 -26.31 -16.40 13.27
N ALA A 291 -26.67 -17.33 14.15
CA ALA A 291 -28.01 -17.47 14.70
C ALA A 291 -27.90 -17.47 16.23
N HIS A 292 -28.77 -16.70 16.87
CA HIS A 292 -28.89 -16.44 18.30
C HIS A 292 -28.62 -17.63 19.25
N LEU A 293 -27.97 -17.35 20.38
CA LEU A 293 -28.42 -17.63 21.78
C LEU A 293 -27.22 -17.64 22.76
N ALA A 294 -27.36 -16.91 23.88
CA ALA A 294 -26.73 -17.01 25.21
C ALA A 294 -25.23 -17.40 25.37
N PRO A 295 -24.50 -16.81 26.35
CA PRO A 295 -23.09 -17.15 26.57
C PRO A 295 -22.96 -18.59 27.11
N ARG A 296 -22.23 -19.44 26.37
CA ARG A 296 -21.82 -20.77 26.83
C ARG A 296 -20.46 -20.69 27.53
N PRO A 297 -20.28 -21.26 28.74
CA PRO A 297 -19.09 -21.09 29.59
C PRO A 297 -17.85 -21.90 29.14
N GLY A 298 -17.74 -22.31 27.87
CA GLY A 298 -16.68 -23.26 27.44
C GLY A 298 -15.58 -22.69 26.53
N VAL A 299 -15.76 -21.49 25.96
CA VAL A 299 -14.79 -20.92 24.99
C VAL A 299 -13.68 -20.16 25.68
N GLU A 300 -13.97 -19.51 26.81
CA GLU A 300 -12.99 -18.78 27.61
C GLU A 300 -11.99 -19.74 28.25
N ASP A 301 -12.44 -20.90 28.73
CA ASP A 301 -11.59 -21.95 29.31
C ASP A 301 -10.58 -22.52 28.29
N ALA A 302 -11.00 -22.72 27.03
CA ALA A 302 -10.13 -23.24 25.98
C ALA A 302 -9.06 -22.23 25.55
N GLN A 303 -9.38 -20.93 25.57
CA GLN A 303 -8.41 -19.87 25.30
C GLN A 303 -7.46 -19.68 26.49
N MET A 304 -7.98 -19.75 27.71
CA MET A 304 -7.19 -19.67 28.95
C MET A 304 -6.21 -20.84 29.07
N ALA A 305 -6.63 -22.05 28.73
CA ALA A 305 -5.76 -23.23 28.71
C ALA A 305 -4.61 -23.11 27.70
N LYS A 306 -4.85 -22.52 26.52
CA LYS A 306 -3.79 -22.26 25.53
C LYS A 306 -2.79 -21.22 26.02
N MET A 307 -3.27 -20.14 26.64
CA MET A 307 -2.39 -19.12 27.22
C MET A 307 -1.57 -19.68 28.38
N ALA A 308 -2.18 -20.52 29.22
CA ALA A 308 -1.49 -21.19 30.33
C ALA A 308 -0.39 -22.13 29.82
N GLN A 309 -0.64 -22.86 28.73
CA GLN A 309 0.36 -23.73 28.11
C GLN A 309 1.55 -22.92 27.56
N GLN A 310 1.29 -21.76 26.96
CA GLN A 310 2.36 -20.86 26.46
C GLN A 310 3.23 -20.30 27.59
N VAL A 311 2.64 -19.94 28.73
CA VAL A 311 3.44 -19.52 29.91
C VAL A 311 4.24 -20.71 30.47
N LYS A 312 3.66 -21.91 30.49
CA LYS A 312 4.30 -23.14 31.00
C LYS A 312 5.50 -23.60 30.15
N GLU A 313 5.47 -23.36 28.83
CA GLU A 313 6.62 -23.60 27.94
C GLU A 313 7.81 -22.68 28.26
N VAL A 314 7.55 -21.46 28.72
CA VAL A 314 8.59 -20.47 29.05
C VAL A 314 9.07 -20.61 30.51
N LEU A 315 8.18 -20.98 31.43
CA LEU A 315 8.45 -21.15 32.87
C LEU A 315 8.06 -22.57 33.32
N PRO A 316 8.90 -23.59 33.05
CA PRO A 316 8.57 -24.99 33.29
C PRO A 316 8.42 -25.34 34.77
N ASP A 317 9.05 -24.60 35.69
CA ASP A 317 9.08 -24.90 37.12
C ASP A 317 7.83 -24.42 37.87
N ILE A 318 6.99 -23.58 37.25
CA ILE A 318 5.82 -22.97 37.91
C ILE A 318 4.58 -23.86 37.70
N PRO A 319 3.82 -24.21 38.76
CA PRO A 319 2.65 -25.07 38.62
C PRO A 319 1.51 -24.34 37.88
N VAL A 320 0.80 -25.10 37.03
CA VAL A 320 -0.18 -24.56 36.07
C VAL A 320 -1.35 -23.84 36.77
N ASN A 321 -1.69 -24.24 38.00
CA ASN A 321 -2.72 -23.59 38.80
C ASN A 321 -2.38 -22.13 39.18
N VAL A 322 -1.11 -21.80 39.37
CA VAL A 322 -0.64 -20.43 39.65
C VAL A 322 -0.67 -19.59 38.37
N ILE A 323 -0.24 -20.18 37.25
CA ILE A 323 -0.29 -19.57 35.92
C ILE A 323 -1.73 -19.20 35.53
N VAL A 324 -2.68 -20.13 35.68
CA VAL A 324 -4.09 -19.91 35.35
C VAL A 324 -4.69 -18.82 36.25
N ARG A 325 -4.38 -18.82 37.55
CA ARG A 325 -4.88 -17.80 38.48
C ARG A 325 -4.44 -16.39 38.09
N ASP A 326 -3.18 -16.22 37.70
CA ASP A 326 -2.67 -14.92 37.27
C ASP A 326 -3.22 -14.53 35.88
N LEU A 327 -3.33 -15.49 34.96
CA LEU A 327 -3.96 -15.26 33.65
C LEU A 327 -5.44 -14.87 33.73
N MET A 328 -6.17 -15.34 34.74
CA MET A 328 -7.55 -14.89 34.98
C MET A 328 -7.62 -13.40 35.34
N GLN A 329 -6.55 -12.81 35.87
CA GLN A 329 -6.48 -11.39 36.23
C GLN A 329 -5.88 -10.53 35.11
N THR A 330 -4.81 -11.00 34.46
CA THR A 330 -4.08 -10.22 33.46
C THR A 330 -4.62 -10.38 32.04
N ASN A 331 -5.24 -11.54 31.74
CA ASN A 331 -5.65 -11.99 30.42
C ASN A 331 -4.55 -11.81 29.33
N CYS A 332 -3.28 -11.89 29.74
CA CYS A 332 -2.12 -11.63 28.88
C CYS A 332 -0.90 -12.45 29.32
N VAL A 333 -0.40 -13.29 28.40
CA VAL A 333 0.75 -14.18 28.62
C VAL A 333 2.00 -13.43 29.08
N ASN A 334 2.33 -12.30 28.44
CA ASN A 334 3.56 -11.55 28.74
C ASN A 334 3.51 -10.87 30.12
N THR A 335 2.34 -10.35 30.51
CA THR A 335 2.14 -9.75 31.83
C THR A 335 2.22 -10.82 32.91
N THR A 336 1.63 -12.00 32.68
CA THR A 336 1.72 -13.12 33.63
C THR A 336 3.13 -13.68 33.77
N ILE A 337 3.90 -13.85 32.69
CA ILE A 337 5.31 -14.23 32.78
C ILE A 337 6.08 -13.23 33.63
N THR A 338 5.80 -11.94 33.48
CA THR A 338 6.47 -10.86 34.23
C THR A 338 6.11 -10.93 35.72
N ASN A 339 4.82 -11.00 36.05
CA ASN A 339 4.34 -11.09 37.44
C ASN A 339 4.89 -12.33 38.17
N LEU A 340 4.96 -13.47 37.48
CA LEU A 340 5.46 -14.72 38.06
C LEU A 340 6.98 -14.70 38.28
N LEU A 341 7.72 -14.01 37.40
CA LEU A 341 9.17 -13.82 37.56
C LEU A 341 9.50 -12.79 38.65
N GLU A 342 8.66 -11.76 38.80
CA GLU A 342 8.81 -10.74 39.85
C GLU A 342 8.37 -11.27 41.23
N GLY A 343 7.30 -12.08 41.29
CA GLY A 343 6.79 -12.68 42.53
C GLY A 343 7.61 -13.85 43.08
N SER A 344 8.47 -14.48 42.26
CA SER A 344 9.35 -15.57 42.71
C SER A 344 10.60 -15.10 43.48
N ARG A 345 10.70 -13.80 43.82
CA ARG A 345 11.83 -13.16 44.50
C ARG A 345 11.55 -12.70 45.94
N GLU A 346 10.60 -13.31 46.64
CA GLU A 346 10.57 -13.30 48.11
C GLU A 346 11.18 -14.60 48.65
N PRO A 347 12.47 -14.62 49.01
CA PRO A 347 13.03 -15.72 49.77
C PRO A 347 12.72 -15.56 51.26
N GLU A 348 12.27 -16.65 51.87
CA GLU A 348 12.40 -16.92 53.30
C GLU A 348 13.79 -16.49 53.79
N ALA A 349 13.85 -15.53 54.70
CA ALA A 349 15.01 -15.28 55.57
C ALA A 349 14.62 -14.44 56.78
N GLU A 350 13.92 -15.03 57.74
CA GLU A 350 14.15 -14.72 59.15
C GLU A 350 14.94 -15.89 59.75
N ALA A 351 16.25 -15.69 59.94
CA ALA A 351 16.94 -15.98 61.20
C ALA A 351 18.48 -15.90 61.06
N LEU A 352 19.05 -15.04 61.89
CA LEU A 352 20.34 -15.19 62.58
C LEU A 352 21.64 -14.89 61.81
N ALA A 353 22.09 -13.65 62.05
CA ALA A 353 23.36 -13.30 62.71
C ALA A 353 24.71 -13.49 61.97
N GLY A 354 25.41 -12.35 61.83
CA GLY A 354 26.86 -12.27 62.04
C GLY A 354 27.70 -12.06 60.78
N ALA A 355 28.10 -10.82 60.51
CA ALA A 355 29.22 -10.52 59.63
C ALA A 355 30.15 -9.48 60.29
N GLU A 356 31.42 -9.85 60.46
CA GLU A 356 32.55 -8.94 60.65
C GLU A 356 33.65 -9.22 59.61
N SER A 357 34.12 -8.13 58.98
CA SER A 357 35.47 -7.80 58.46
C SER A 357 36.19 -8.63 57.34
N THR A 358 36.35 -7.97 56.17
CA THR A 358 37.54 -7.67 55.29
C THR A 358 38.92 -8.36 55.49
N PRO A 359 39.92 -8.21 54.58
CA PRO A 359 39.99 -8.39 53.11
C PRO A 359 41.30 -9.14 52.66
N GLY A 360 41.48 -9.47 51.37
CA GLY A 360 42.78 -9.99 50.88
C GLY A 360 42.91 -10.03 49.37
N GLY A 361 43.87 -9.26 48.83
CA GLY A 361 44.19 -9.23 47.40
C GLY A 361 45.29 -10.23 47.01
N SER A 362 45.45 -10.45 45.70
CA SER A 362 46.73 -10.84 45.07
C SER A 362 46.71 -10.59 43.56
N SER A 363 47.84 -10.08 43.09
CA SER A 363 48.22 -9.57 41.77
C SER A 363 48.94 -10.61 40.90
N ALA A 364 48.87 -10.51 39.55
CA ALA A 364 49.98 -10.57 38.54
C ALA A 364 49.41 -10.61 37.07
N PRO A 365 50.18 -10.49 35.95
CA PRO A 365 50.26 -9.26 35.13
C PRO A 365 50.04 -9.55 33.60
N PRO A 366 50.39 -8.71 32.59
CA PRO A 366 49.50 -8.46 31.44
C PRO A 366 49.98 -9.08 30.10
N MET A 367 49.03 -9.41 29.21
CA MET A 367 49.32 -9.67 27.79
C MET A 367 48.34 -8.97 26.83
N SER A 368 48.93 -8.22 25.90
CA SER A 368 48.47 -7.74 24.59
C SER A 368 46.98 -7.45 24.37
N ARG A 369 46.69 -6.14 24.21
CA ARG A 369 45.41 -5.60 23.75
C ARG A 369 45.10 -6.05 22.31
N HIS A 370 44.27 -7.07 22.18
CA HIS A 370 43.34 -7.15 21.05
C HIS A 370 42.01 -6.56 21.53
N ALA A 371 41.55 -5.51 20.86
CA ALA A 371 40.26 -4.88 21.18
C ALA A 371 39.13 -5.88 20.88
N ASN A 372 38.50 -6.40 21.92
CA ASN A 372 37.29 -7.20 21.78
C ASN A 372 36.18 -6.34 21.11
N PRO A 373 35.41 -6.89 20.15
CA PRO A 373 34.23 -6.19 19.63
C PRO A 373 33.17 -6.02 20.75
N PRO A 374 32.32 -4.97 20.69
CA PRO A 374 31.52 -4.49 21.83
C PRO A 374 30.34 -5.40 22.25
N TRP A 375 30.29 -6.64 21.77
CA TRP A 375 29.25 -7.60 22.13
C TRP A 375 29.76 -8.68 23.08
N SER A 376 30.66 -8.33 24.01
CA SER A 376 30.83 -9.16 25.21
C SER A 376 29.56 -9.01 26.06
N ALA A 377 28.90 -10.14 26.31
CA ALA A 377 27.63 -10.27 27.03
C ALA A 377 27.51 -9.26 28.20
N ALA A 378 26.39 -8.54 28.25
CA ALA A 378 26.06 -7.78 29.43
C ALA A 378 25.84 -8.76 30.59
N ASN A 379 26.71 -8.70 31.61
CA ASN A 379 26.62 -9.57 32.78
C ASN A 379 25.39 -9.29 33.66
N THR A 380 24.48 -8.40 33.25
CA THR A 380 23.25 -8.10 34.01
C THR A 380 22.16 -7.53 33.10
N PHE A 381 20.95 -8.11 33.16
CA PHE A 381 19.73 -7.57 32.56
C PHE A 381 19.09 -6.58 33.54
N GLY A 382 18.73 -5.38 33.09
CA GLY A 382 18.10 -4.35 33.94
C GLY A 382 16.78 -4.84 34.56
N ASN A 383 16.52 -4.46 35.82
CA ASN A 383 15.35 -4.90 36.57
C ASN A 383 14.05 -4.16 36.19
N SER A 384 14.11 -3.07 35.41
CA SER A 384 12.92 -2.37 34.89
C SER A 384 12.87 -2.34 33.35
N GLN A 385 11.68 -2.21 32.77
CA GLN A 385 11.52 -2.06 31.32
C GLN A 385 12.25 -0.82 30.78
N MET A 386 12.28 0.26 31.56
CA MET A 386 12.95 1.49 31.18
C MET A 386 14.46 1.28 31.09
N ASP A 387 15.06 0.56 32.06
CA ASP A 387 16.49 0.24 32.05
C ASP A 387 16.87 -0.68 30.88
N ARG A 388 15.99 -1.63 30.54
CA ARG A 388 16.20 -2.52 29.39
C ARG A 388 16.15 -1.73 28.08
N HIS A 389 15.22 -0.79 27.95
CA HIS A 389 15.11 0.05 26.76
C HIS A 389 16.30 1.01 26.63
N MET A 390 16.76 1.59 27.74
CA MET A 390 17.97 2.42 27.78
C MET A 390 19.22 1.61 27.43
N SER A 391 19.39 0.41 27.97
CA SER A 391 20.52 -0.48 27.62
C SER A 391 20.53 -0.87 26.14
N LEU A 392 19.36 -1.07 25.52
CA LEU A 392 19.26 -1.33 24.08
C LEU A 392 19.63 -0.10 23.25
N GLN A 393 19.20 1.09 23.68
CA GLN A 393 19.51 2.34 22.99
C GLN A 393 21.02 2.66 23.06
N GLU A 394 21.64 2.50 24.22
CA GLU A 394 23.08 2.64 24.42
C GLU A 394 23.88 1.64 23.56
N ARG A 395 23.45 0.38 23.48
CA ARG A 395 24.09 -0.62 22.61
C ARG A 395 23.98 -0.25 21.14
N LYS A 396 22.82 0.26 20.71
CA LYS A 396 22.60 0.71 19.34
C LYS A 396 23.53 1.88 19.00
N GLU A 397 23.67 2.84 19.90
CA GLU A 397 24.54 4.00 19.73
C GLU A 397 26.02 3.62 19.68
N ALA A 398 26.48 2.74 20.58
CA ALA A 398 27.83 2.18 20.56
C ALA A 398 28.14 1.44 19.24
N LEU A 399 27.14 0.76 18.65
CA LEU A 399 27.26 0.06 17.38
C LEU A 399 27.37 1.05 16.20
N TYR A 400 26.61 2.14 16.23
CA TYR A 400 26.74 3.23 15.25
C TYR A 400 28.10 3.90 15.32
N GLU A 401 28.62 4.19 16.51
CA GLU A 401 29.94 4.78 16.67
C GLU A 401 31.07 3.86 16.21
N TYR A 402 30.97 2.56 16.53
CA TYR A 402 31.93 1.57 16.07
C TYR A 402 31.93 1.46 14.54
N ALA A 403 30.74 1.41 13.92
CA ALA A 403 30.60 1.41 12.47
C ALA A 403 31.17 2.70 11.84
N ARG A 404 30.92 3.86 12.46
CA ARG A 404 31.45 5.16 12.03
C ARG A 404 32.98 5.20 12.09
N ARG A 405 33.59 4.74 13.19
CA ARG A 405 35.05 4.65 13.34
C ARG A 405 35.67 3.73 12.30
N ARG A 406 35.09 2.55 12.08
CA ARG A 406 35.56 1.59 11.07
C ARG A 406 35.42 2.13 9.65
N TYR A 407 34.37 2.90 9.39
CA TYR A 407 34.18 3.57 8.11
C TYR A 407 35.25 4.64 7.88
N ILE A 408 35.53 5.46 8.90
CA ILE A 408 36.58 6.49 8.87
C ILE A 408 37.97 5.87 8.66
N GLU A 409 38.31 4.79 9.38
CA GLU A 409 39.57 4.06 9.22
C GLU A 409 39.72 3.45 7.82
N LYS A 410 38.64 2.89 7.27
CA LYS A 410 38.64 2.28 5.93
C LYS A 410 38.77 3.32 4.81
N HIS A 411 38.28 4.54 5.03
CA HIS A 411 38.24 5.60 4.02
C HIS A 411 39.24 6.75 4.25
N GLY A 412 40.09 6.68 5.28
CA GLY A 412 41.18 7.63 5.52
C GLY A 412 40.72 9.07 5.76
N LEU A 413 39.55 9.27 6.37
CA LEU A 413 38.97 10.60 6.59
C LEU A 413 39.53 11.20 7.89
N ASN A 414 40.24 12.34 7.80
CA ASN A 414 40.68 13.07 8.99
C ASN A 414 39.46 13.59 9.80
N GLN A 415 39.51 13.44 11.12
CA GLN A 415 38.40 13.72 12.06
C GLN A 415 37.95 15.19 12.14
N GLU A 416 38.61 16.12 11.45
CA GLU A 416 38.36 17.56 11.61
C GLU A 416 37.23 18.14 10.75
N ASN A 417 36.51 17.34 9.95
CA ASN A 417 35.49 17.88 9.03
C ASN A 417 34.07 17.32 9.19
N ILE A 418 33.73 16.79 10.37
CA ILE A 418 32.35 16.35 10.66
C ILE A 418 31.95 16.75 12.08
N GLN A 419 31.65 18.04 12.26
CA GLN A 419 30.73 18.52 13.29
C GLN A 419 29.43 19.00 12.64
#